data_AF-A0A352YT23-F1
#
_entry.id   AF-A0A352YT23-F1
#
_cell.length_a   1.000
_cell.length_b   1.000
_cell.length_c   1.000
_cell.angle_alpha   90.00
_cell.angle_beta   90.00
_cell.angle_gamma   90.00
#
_symmetry.space_group_name_H-M   'P 1'
#
loop_
_entity.id
_entity.type
_entity.pdbx_description
1 polymer ?
#
loop_
_entity_poly.entity_id
_entity_poly.type
_entity_poly.pdbx_seq_one_letter_code
_entity_poly.pdbx_strand_id
1 'polypeptide(L)'
;MKAIDIRVIITGLFFTLIFNSCEKKIPPTVETSPVINIMGTTAVSGGTIIDGGSEQVTEKGVCWSTNSNPTIENYKTDNGNGAGTFVSYLSGLNGGTGYYTRAYATNEAGTGYGTELYFTTLGKTPSATTQEVTNLRGETATLNGIANANHLPAMITFEYGGTSNYGMMVTASPGSITGNFSVAVSADLKNLRGGSTYHYRIVAINDIGITVGDDMSFVTKGAAPLVKTLEATKTTPFTAQLNGSVLANDLTTVVTFEIGMTTQYGIIVAATQSPVSGTTSVEVSAEAISLIKNTTFHYRIVATNSLGVTYGDDVTFTANYKIGDNMHGGLIFYLDESGEHGLVCTTSDQVDSPWGCADVAGAGGKTIGTGMQNTLDIVLSCPSEGYAARACYDLVLNGYDDWFLPSSDELSLMCSNLYEHNLGGFYGNYYWSSSQYDASSSYTNNFLYNSTVTRSKSDTARVRAVRAF
;
A
#
# COMPACT_ATOMS: atom_id res chain seq x y z
N MET A 1 82.58 -77.51 -68.59
CA MET A 1 82.55 -78.97 -68.81
C MET A 1 81.15 -79.31 -69.29
N LYS A 2 81.05 -79.98 -70.46
CA LYS A 2 79.96 -80.80 -71.04
C LYS A 2 78.64 -80.89 -70.24
N ALA A 3 77.42 -80.93 -70.81
CA ALA A 3 76.98 -81.18 -72.17
C ALA A 3 75.51 -80.75 -72.34
N ILE A 4 75.16 -80.57 -73.61
CA ILE A 4 73.82 -80.48 -74.21
C ILE A 4 73.04 -81.78 -73.96
N ASP A 5 71.72 -81.68 -73.74
CA ASP A 5 70.78 -82.67 -74.30
C ASP A 5 69.42 -82.02 -74.64
N ILE A 6 68.91 -82.36 -75.82
CA ILE A 6 67.73 -81.80 -76.50
C ILE A 6 66.70 -82.92 -76.68
N ARG A 7 65.45 -82.74 -76.22
CA ARG A 7 64.22 -83.37 -76.75
C ARG A 7 63.00 -82.46 -76.44
N VAL A 8 62.50 -81.66 -77.39
CA VAL A 8 61.43 -81.96 -78.39
C VAL A 8 60.00 -82.10 -77.80
N ILE A 9 59.23 -81.02 -77.97
CA ILE A 9 57.80 -80.88 -78.36
C ILE A 9 56.70 -81.47 -77.45
N ILE A 10 55.83 -80.60 -76.92
CA ILE A 10 54.37 -80.47 -77.22
C ILE A 10 53.91 -79.12 -76.64
N THR A 11 53.70 -78.13 -77.51
CA THR A 11 53.00 -76.88 -77.20
C THR A 11 51.50 -77.16 -77.18
N GLY A 12 50.95 -77.43 -76.00
CA GLY A 12 49.51 -77.38 -75.72
C GLY A 12 49.19 -76.06 -75.03
N LEU A 13 48.77 -75.06 -75.79
CA LEU A 13 48.24 -73.80 -75.27
C LEU A 13 46.87 -74.11 -74.65
N PHE A 14 46.83 -74.35 -73.33
CA PHE A 14 45.57 -74.42 -72.58
C PHE A 14 45.00 -73.00 -72.48
N PHE A 15 44.21 -72.61 -73.48
CA PHE A 15 43.42 -71.40 -73.43
C PHE A 15 42.21 -71.68 -72.52
N THR A 16 42.37 -71.42 -71.23
CA THR A 16 41.27 -71.47 -70.27
C THR A 16 40.29 -70.36 -70.65
N LEU A 17 39.24 -70.72 -71.38
CA LEU A 17 38.06 -69.90 -71.59
C LEU A 17 37.41 -69.68 -70.22
N ILE A 18 37.77 -68.57 -69.56
CA ILE A 18 37.01 -68.05 -68.43
C ILE A 18 35.68 -67.57 -68.99
N PHE A 19 34.63 -68.39 -68.83
CA PHE A 19 33.26 -67.91 -68.94
C PHE A 19 33.07 -66.92 -67.79
N ASN A 20 33.33 -65.63 -68.04
CA ASN A 20 32.82 -64.56 -67.18
C ASN A 20 31.30 -64.55 -67.36
N SER A 21 30.60 -65.33 -66.54
CA SER A 21 29.20 -65.07 -66.24
C SER A 21 29.14 -63.65 -65.67
N CYS A 22 28.57 -62.72 -66.44
CA CYS A 22 28.30 -61.37 -65.94
C CYS A 22 27.12 -61.49 -64.96
N GLU A 23 27.40 -61.88 -63.73
CA GLU A 23 26.39 -61.93 -62.68
C GLU A 23 25.96 -60.50 -62.37
N LYS A 24 24.67 -60.21 -62.53
CA LYS A 24 24.12 -58.87 -62.33
C LYS A 24 24.38 -58.47 -60.88
N LYS A 25 25.19 -57.44 -60.67
CA LYS A 25 25.40 -56.86 -59.33
C LYS A 25 24.08 -56.23 -58.85
N ILE A 26 23.56 -56.68 -57.70
CA ILE A 26 22.26 -56.28 -57.15
C ILE A 26 22.49 -55.59 -55.80
N PRO A 27 22.08 -54.32 -55.63
CA PRO A 27 22.11 -53.63 -54.35
C PRO A 27 21.17 -54.30 -53.32
N PRO A 28 21.38 -54.07 -52.01
CA PRO A 28 20.51 -54.65 -50.99
C PRO A 28 19.04 -54.20 -51.12
N THR A 29 18.10 -55.04 -50.66
CA THR A 29 16.70 -54.66 -50.48
C THR A 29 16.44 -54.44 -48.98
N VAL A 30 15.90 -53.27 -48.64
CA VAL A 30 15.76 -52.81 -47.24
C VAL A 30 14.33 -52.38 -46.99
N GLU A 31 13.81 -52.64 -45.79
CA GLU A 31 12.57 -52.05 -45.27
C GLU A 31 12.90 -51.05 -44.16
N THR A 32 12.26 -49.87 -44.21
CA THR A 32 12.41 -48.84 -43.17
C THR A 32 11.43 -49.13 -42.02
N SER A 33 11.94 -49.19 -40.80
CA SER A 33 11.11 -49.34 -39.60
C SER A 33 10.47 -48.00 -39.20
N PRO A 34 9.27 -48.00 -38.59
CA PRO A 34 8.61 -46.78 -38.12
C PRO A 34 9.50 -45.90 -37.24
N VAL A 35 9.24 -44.60 -37.29
CA VAL A 35 9.91 -43.64 -36.41
C VAL A 35 9.17 -43.59 -35.06
N ILE A 36 9.89 -43.78 -33.97
CA ILE A 36 9.39 -43.79 -32.60
C ILE A 36 10.27 -42.90 -31.70
N ASN A 37 9.83 -42.64 -30.47
CA ASN A 37 10.57 -41.83 -29.48
C ASN A 37 11.03 -40.48 -30.06
N ILE A 38 10.12 -39.80 -30.76
CA ILE A 38 10.38 -38.52 -31.40
C ILE A 38 10.47 -37.44 -30.31
N MET A 39 11.63 -36.80 -30.19
CA MET A 39 11.90 -35.67 -29.29
C MET A 39 12.29 -34.44 -30.12
N GLY A 40 12.63 -33.32 -29.47
CA GLY A 40 13.02 -32.10 -30.17
C GLY A 40 14.33 -32.20 -30.95
N THR A 41 15.27 -33.05 -30.53
CA THR A 41 16.60 -33.16 -31.17
C THR A 41 16.99 -34.59 -31.57
N THR A 42 16.12 -35.57 -31.26
CA THR A 42 16.38 -36.99 -31.50
C THR A 42 15.13 -37.73 -31.93
N ALA A 43 15.32 -38.85 -32.61
CA ALA A 43 14.27 -39.83 -32.90
C ALA A 43 14.90 -41.22 -33.02
N VAL A 44 14.10 -42.28 -32.96
CA VAL A 44 14.56 -43.65 -33.17
C VAL A 44 13.85 -44.24 -34.38
N SER A 45 14.62 -44.89 -35.25
CA SER A 45 14.11 -45.66 -36.38
C SER A 45 15.01 -46.88 -36.56
N GLY A 46 15.04 -47.45 -37.76
CA GLY A 46 15.85 -48.61 -38.09
C GLY A 46 15.43 -49.19 -39.42
N GLY A 47 15.86 -50.41 -39.66
CA GLY A 47 15.43 -51.15 -40.84
C GLY A 47 15.73 -52.63 -40.74
N THR A 48 15.16 -53.36 -41.69
CA THR A 48 15.45 -54.78 -41.90
C THR A 48 15.98 -54.96 -43.30
N ILE A 49 17.16 -55.57 -43.43
CA ILE A 49 17.70 -55.98 -44.73
C ILE A 49 16.98 -57.28 -45.12
N ILE A 50 16.08 -57.19 -46.09
CA ILE A 50 15.28 -58.32 -46.60
C ILE A 50 16.15 -59.22 -47.48
N ASP A 51 17.03 -58.60 -48.28
CA ASP A 51 18.01 -59.28 -49.12
C ASP A 51 19.31 -58.46 -49.16
N GLY A 52 20.44 -59.10 -48.92
CA GLY A 52 21.76 -58.46 -49.02
C GLY A 52 22.20 -58.16 -50.45
N GLY A 53 21.47 -58.68 -51.44
CA GLY A 53 21.82 -58.57 -52.85
C GLY A 53 22.92 -59.56 -53.23
N SER A 54 23.73 -59.21 -54.23
CA SER A 54 24.75 -60.12 -54.78
C SER A 54 26.05 -60.18 -53.98
N GLU A 55 26.26 -59.26 -53.04
CA GLU A 55 27.53 -59.07 -52.31
C GLU A 55 27.27 -58.82 -50.82
N GLN A 56 28.32 -58.96 -49.99
CA GLN A 56 28.20 -58.70 -48.55
C GLN A 56 27.83 -57.24 -48.29
N VAL A 57 26.86 -57.01 -47.39
CA VAL A 57 26.52 -55.68 -46.90
C VAL A 57 27.68 -55.12 -46.08
N THR A 58 28.24 -54.02 -46.55
CA THR A 58 29.42 -53.32 -46.01
C THR A 58 29.07 -52.19 -45.05
N GLU A 59 27.90 -51.57 -45.21
CA GLU A 59 27.39 -50.47 -44.37
C GLU A 59 25.85 -50.53 -44.33
N LYS A 60 25.25 -50.19 -43.19
CA LYS A 60 23.79 -50.02 -43.07
C LYS A 60 23.46 -48.93 -42.07
N GLY A 61 22.27 -48.36 -42.17
CA GLY A 61 21.79 -47.38 -41.21
C GLY A 61 20.51 -46.70 -41.66
N VAL A 62 20.24 -45.53 -41.11
CA VAL A 62 19.12 -44.67 -41.51
C VAL A 62 19.68 -43.35 -41.99
N CYS A 63 19.18 -42.84 -43.11
CA CYS A 63 19.48 -41.51 -43.64
C CYS A 63 18.24 -40.61 -43.53
N TRP A 64 18.43 -39.32 -43.24
CA TRP A 64 17.36 -38.36 -43.08
C TRP A 64 17.71 -36.97 -43.60
N SER A 65 16.67 -36.21 -43.97
CA SER A 65 16.77 -34.86 -44.51
C SER A 65 15.45 -34.10 -44.32
N THR A 66 15.48 -32.77 -44.40
CA THR A 66 14.25 -31.96 -44.49
C THR A 66 13.65 -31.98 -45.89
N ASN A 67 14.40 -32.49 -46.88
CA ASN A 67 13.93 -32.73 -48.24
C ASN A 67 13.57 -34.20 -48.43
N SER A 68 12.61 -34.49 -49.32
CA SER A 68 12.25 -35.85 -49.67
C SER A 68 13.39 -36.58 -50.41
N ASN A 69 13.30 -37.90 -50.40
CA ASN A 69 14.26 -38.88 -50.88
C ASN A 69 15.66 -38.71 -50.27
N PRO A 70 15.80 -38.77 -48.93
CA PRO A 70 17.12 -38.73 -48.32
C PRO A 70 17.99 -39.89 -48.84
N THR A 71 19.28 -39.60 -48.98
CA THR A 71 20.31 -40.55 -49.39
C THR A 71 21.44 -40.55 -48.37
N ILE A 72 22.45 -41.41 -48.58
CA ILE A 72 23.62 -41.50 -47.72
C ILE A 72 24.53 -40.25 -47.76
N GLU A 73 24.27 -39.32 -48.68
CA GLU A 73 24.93 -38.00 -48.77
C GLU A 73 24.30 -36.98 -47.81
N ASN A 74 23.14 -37.29 -47.22
CA ASN A 74 22.51 -36.47 -46.18
C ASN A 74 23.00 -36.91 -44.79
N TYR A 75 22.29 -36.48 -43.74
CA TYR A 75 22.55 -37.01 -42.41
C TYR A 75 22.25 -38.51 -42.38
N LYS A 76 23.16 -39.30 -41.83
CA LYS A 76 22.99 -40.74 -41.70
C LYS A 76 23.58 -41.28 -40.40
N THR A 77 23.08 -42.42 -39.96
CA THR A 77 23.77 -43.28 -39.00
C THR A 77 24.60 -44.32 -39.76
N ASP A 78 25.65 -44.81 -39.11
CA ASP A 78 26.34 -46.04 -39.50
C ASP A 78 26.14 -47.06 -38.38
N ASN A 79 25.46 -48.15 -38.71
CA ASN A 79 25.12 -49.27 -37.83
C ASN A 79 25.93 -50.53 -38.17
N GLY A 80 27.03 -50.38 -38.92
CA GLY A 80 27.97 -51.43 -39.26
C GLY A 80 27.54 -52.29 -40.44
N ASN A 81 28.14 -53.48 -40.54
CA ASN A 81 27.99 -54.39 -41.67
C ASN A 81 27.02 -55.56 -41.38
N GLY A 82 26.82 -56.43 -42.37
CA GLY A 82 26.03 -57.66 -42.25
C GLY A 82 24.51 -57.46 -42.33
N ALA A 83 23.79 -58.57 -42.54
CA ALA A 83 22.33 -58.59 -42.73
C ALA A 83 21.53 -58.46 -41.42
N GLY A 84 20.19 -58.51 -41.51
CA GLY A 84 19.27 -58.52 -40.38
C GLY A 84 18.68 -57.16 -40.02
N THR A 85 17.98 -57.10 -38.88
CA THR A 85 17.35 -55.89 -38.36
C THR A 85 18.35 -55.05 -37.56
N PHE A 86 18.22 -53.73 -37.65
CA PHE A 86 19.03 -52.78 -36.90
C PHE A 86 18.18 -51.61 -36.39
N VAL A 87 18.64 -50.98 -35.31
CA VAL A 87 18.04 -49.78 -34.71
C VAL A 87 18.99 -48.62 -34.84
N SER A 88 18.47 -47.46 -35.23
CA SER A 88 19.24 -46.23 -35.46
C SER A 88 18.71 -45.11 -34.57
N TYR A 89 19.64 -44.41 -33.91
CA TYR A 89 19.35 -43.24 -33.09
C TYR A 89 19.68 -41.98 -33.88
N LEU A 90 18.66 -41.30 -34.36
CA LEU A 90 18.80 -40.04 -35.09
C LEU A 90 19.09 -38.93 -34.07
N SER A 91 20.09 -38.10 -34.34
CA SER A 91 20.50 -36.99 -33.48
C SER A 91 20.80 -35.74 -34.31
N GLY A 92 20.96 -34.59 -33.66
CA GLY A 92 21.19 -33.32 -34.35
C GLY A 92 19.97 -32.78 -35.11
N LEU A 93 18.76 -33.25 -34.76
CA LEU A 93 17.52 -32.73 -35.33
C LEU A 93 17.20 -31.35 -34.73
N ASN A 94 16.44 -30.56 -35.48
CA ASN A 94 15.88 -29.29 -35.01
C ASN A 94 14.42 -29.49 -34.57
N GLY A 95 14.09 -29.03 -33.36
CA GLY A 95 12.71 -29.14 -32.82
C GLY A 95 11.66 -28.46 -33.70
N GLY A 96 10.44 -28.98 -33.70
CA GLY A 96 9.34 -28.53 -34.55
C GLY A 96 9.58 -28.66 -36.06
N THR A 97 10.62 -29.39 -36.50
CA THR A 97 10.99 -29.52 -37.91
C THR A 97 10.55 -30.86 -38.49
N GLY A 98 10.06 -30.84 -39.73
CA GLY A 98 9.71 -32.03 -40.51
C GLY A 98 10.94 -32.70 -41.16
N TYR A 99 11.03 -34.02 -41.07
CA TYR A 99 12.09 -34.82 -41.66
C TYR A 99 11.51 -36.01 -42.43
N TYR A 100 12.14 -36.28 -43.57
CA TYR A 100 12.02 -37.53 -44.31
C TYR A 100 13.15 -38.46 -43.90
N THR A 101 12.87 -39.75 -43.77
CA THR A 101 13.85 -40.75 -43.31
C THR A 101 13.71 -42.08 -44.05
N ARG A 102 14.83 -42.75 -44.31
CA ARG A 102 14.91 -44.03 -45.02
C ARG A 102 16.02 -44.90 -44.43
N ALA A 103 15.73 -46.18 -44.21
CA ALA A 103 16.78 -47.17 -43.97
C ALA A 103 17.60 -47.38 -45.26
N TYR A 104 18.90 -47.60 -45.13
CA TYR A 104 19.79 -47.92 -46.24
C TYR A 104 20.72 -49.09 -45.91
N ALA A 105 21.20 -49.76 -46.95
CA ALA A 105 22.29 -50.71 -46.86
C ALA A 105 23.13 -50.68 -48.15
N THR A 106 24.45 -50.76 -48.02
CA THR A 106 25.40 -50.65 -49.12
C THR A 106 26.21 -51.93 -49.27
N ASN A 107 26.28 -52.45 -50.50
CA ASN A 107 27.23 -53.49 -50.91
C ASN A 107 28.03 -52.99 -52.13
N GLU A 108 28.90 -53.83 -52.72
CA GLU A 108 29.69 -53.38 -53.89
C GLU A 108 28.85 -53.04 -55.14
N ALA A 109 27.60 -53.49 -55.21
CA ALA A 109 26.68 -53.15 -56.29
C ALA A 109 26.09 -51.74 -56.15
N GLY A 110 26.06 -51.20 -54.92
CA GLY A 110 25.52 -49.89 -54.59
C GLY A 110 24.68 -49.89 -53.32
N THR A 111 23.93 -48.81 -53.12
CA THR A 111 23.09 -48.61 -51.94
C THR A 111 21.62 -48.88 -52.25
N GLY A 112 21.05 -49.81 -51.49
CA GLY A 112 19.61 -50.02 -51.41
C GLY A 112 18.98 -49.12 -50.36
N TYR A 113 17.75 -48.69 -50.60
CA TYR A 113 16.99 -47.85 -49.68
C TYR A 113 15.60 -48.43 -49.45
N GLY A 114 15.14 -48.35 -48.20
CA GLY A 114 13.77 -48.68 -47.86
C GLY A 114 12.77 -47.57 -48.17
N THR A 115 11.52 -47.85 -47.81
CA THR A 115 10.39 -46.92 -47.93
C THR A 115 10.68 -45.63 -47.17
N GLU A 116 10.33 -44.49 -47.78
CA GLU A 116 10.42 -43.20 -47.11
C GLU A 116 9.30 -43.04 -46.07
N LEU A 117 9.69 -42.58 -44.89
CA LEU A 117 8.77 -42.15 -43.84
C LEU A 117 8.96 -40.66 -43.56
N TYR A 118 7.89 -39.98 -43.17
CA TYR A 118 7.91 -38.60 -42.72
C TYR A 118 7.56 -38.52 -41.24
N PHE A 119 8.27 -37.69 -40.48
CA PHE A 119 7.94 -37.37 -39.10
C PHE A 119 8.27 -35.91 -38.78
N THR A 120 7.70 -35.38 -37.69
CA THR A 120 8.00 -34.04 -37.19
C THR A 120 8.48 -34.13 -35.77
N THR A 121 9.65 -33.59 -35.47
CA THR A 121 10.19 -33.52 -34.10
C THR A 121 9.28 -32.72 -33.18
N LEU A 122 9.26 -33.04 -31.88
CA LEU A 122 8.56 -32.22 -30.88
C LEU A 122 9.14 -30.80 -30.78
N GLY A 123 8.41 -29.89 -30.15
CA GLY A 123 8.90 -28.55 -29.82
C GLY A 123 10.03 -28.54 -28.80
N LYS A 124 10.43 -27.35 -28.37
CA LYS A 124 11.44 -27.13 -27.31
C LYS A 124 10.78 -26.54 -26.07
N THR A 125 11.54 -26.37 -24.99
CA THR A 125 11.13 -25.49 -23.88
C THR A 125 10.79 -24.10 -24.44
N PRO A 126 9.88 -23.35 -23.82
CA PRO A 126 9.54 -22.00 -24.31
C PRO A 126 10.72 -21.05 -24.16
N SER A 127 10.67 -19.88 -24.79
CA SER A 127 11.55 -18.75 -24.46
C SER A 127 10.72 -17.66 -23.80
N ALA A 128 11.28 -16.96 -22.82
CA ALA A 128 10.60 -15.87 -22.13
C ALA A 128 11.60 -14.76 -21.79
N THR A 129 11.20 -13.51 -21.97
CA THR A 129 12.00 -12.32 -21.67
C THR A 129 11.14 -11.31 -20.92
N THR A 130 11.58 -10.93 -19.72
CA THR A 130 10.95 -9.88 -18.92
C THR A 130 11.20 -8.53 -19.62
N GLN A 131 10.20 -7.65 -19.65
CA GLN A 131 10.29 -6.31 -20.23
C GLN A 131 9.91 -5.26 -19.19
N GLU A 132 10.34 -4.02 -19.40
CA GLU A 132 10.05 -2.88 -18.54
C GLU A 132 8.55 -2.71 -18.24
N VAL A 133 8.24 -2.25 -17.03
CA VAL A 133 6.87 -1.94 -16.61
C VAL A 133 6.32 -0.69 -17.32
N THR A 134 5.04 -0.72 -17.65
CA THR A 134 4.28 0.43 -18.14
C THR A 134 3.10 0.75 -17.22
N ASN A 135 2.37 1.84 -17.48
CA ASN A 135 1.19 2.26 -16.70
C ASN A 135 1.43 2.38 -15.18
N LEU A 136 2.64 2.78 -14.79
CA LEU A 136 3.07 2.85 -13.40
C LEU A 136 2.39 3.99 -12.63
N ARG A 137 1.61 3.62 -11.61
CA ARG A 137 0.89 4.52 -10.68
C ARG A 137 1.21 4.10 -9.23
N GLY A 138 0.47 4.65 -8.26
CA GLY A 138 0.68 4.31 -6.85
C GLY A 138 0.25 2.89 -6.49
N GLU A 139 -0.87 2.42 -7.06
CA GLU A 139 -1.45 1.12 -6.70
C GLU A 139 -1.54 0.16 -7.89
N THR A 140 -1.06 0.57 -9.07
CA THR A 140 -1.16 -0.20 -10.31
C THR A 140 0.11 -0.13 -11.13
N ALA A 141 0.37 -1.20 -11.89
CA ALA A 141 1.45 -1.31 -12.86
C ALA A 141 1.06 -2.35 -13.92
N THR A 142 1.55 -2.23 -15.15
CA THR A 142 1.41 -3.26 -16.18
C THR A 142 2.77 -3.93 -16.38
N LEU A 143 2.87 -5.21 -16.03
CA LEU A 143 4.05 -6.04 -16.32
C LEU A 143 4.03 -6.42 -17.78
N ASN A 144 5.18 -6.35 -18.45
CA ASN A 144 5.31 -6.69 -19.86
C ASN A 144 6.34 -7.80 -20.04
N GLY A 145 6.17 -8.60 -21.09
CA GLY A 145 7.11 -9.64 -21.45
C GLY A 145 6.93 -10.09 -22.89
N ILE A 146 7.90 -10.84 -23.39
CA ILE A 146 7.85 -11.50 -24.69
C ILE A 146 8.09 -12.99 -24.47
N ALA A 147 7.26 -13.83 -25.05
CA ALA A 147 7.43 -15.29 -24.97
C ALA A 147 7.20 -15.98 -26.32
N ASN A 148 7.89 -17.10 -26.55
CA ASN A 148 7.66 -17.99 -27.68
C ASN A 148 7.40 -19.41 -27.16
N ALA A 149 6.34 -20.05 -27.66
CA ALA A 149 5.93 -21.39 -27.26
C ALA A 149 6.83 -22.50 -27.83
N ASN A 150 7.63 -22.19 -28.85
CA ASN A 150 8.55 -23.12 -29.53
C ASN A 150 7.85 -24.42 -29.98
N HIS A 151 6.70 -24.27 -30.63
CA HIS A 151 5.85 -25.32 -31.23
C HIS A 151 5.02 -26.17 -30.27
N LEU A 152 5.08 -25.93 -28.96
CA LEU A 152 4.18 -26.57 -27.98
C LEU A 152 3.42 -25.50 -27.21
N PRO A 153 2.11 -25.66 -26.97
CA PRO A 153 1.34 -24.71 -26.17
C PRO A 153 2.04 -24.41 -24.85
N ALA A 154 2.22 -23.13 -24.54
CA ALA A 154 2.87 -22.67 -23.33
C ALA A 154 1.92 -21.82 -22.50
N MET A 155 1.89 -22.04 -21.18
CA MET A 155 1.23 -21.20 -20.21
C MET A 155 2.16 -20.09 -19.76
N ILE A 156 1.65 -18.86 -19.67
CA ILE A 156 2.44 -17.66 -19.36
C ILE A 156 1.91 -16.96 -18.12
N THR A 157 2.78 -16.76 -17.14
CA THR A 157 2.51 -16.03 -15.90
C THR A 157 3.62 -15.03 -15.62
N PHE A 158 3.37 -14.11 -14.70
CA PHE A 158 4.40 -13.30 -14.06
C PHE A 158 4.45 -13.62 -12.57
N GLU A 159 5.66 -13.79 -12.04
CA GLU A 159 5.93 -13.79 -10.61
C GLU A 159 6.31 -12.37 -10.21
N TYR A 160 5.80 -11.88 -9.07
CA TYR A 160 6.16 -10.55 -8.56
C TYR A 160 6.08 -10.47 -7.03
N GLY A 161 6.72 -9.46 -6.44
CA GLY A 161 6.55 -9.09 -5.03
C GLY A 161 7.64 -8.18 -4.50
N GLY A 162 7.63 -7.90 -3.18
CA GLY A 162 8.50 -6.87 -2.57
C GLY A 162 9.99 -7.22 -2.52
N THR A 163 10.37 -8.43 -2.92
CA THR A 163 11.76 -8.91 -3.01
C THR A 163 11.89 -9.84 -4.21
N SER A 164 13.11 -10.22 -4.59
CA SER A 164 13.37 -11.21 -5.64
C SER A 164 12.89 -12.64 -5.32
N ASN A 165 12.30 -12.87 -4.14
CA ASN A 165 11.55 -14.10 -3.84
C ASN A 165 10.09 -14.04 -4.33
N TYR A 166 9.66 -12.89 -4.84
CA TYR A 166 8.33 -12.61 -5.39
C TYR A 166 7.20 -12.92 -4.41
N GLY A 167 6.70 -14.16 -4.37
CA GLY A 167 5.65 -14.63 -3.47
C GLY A 167 4.23 -14.39 -3.99
N MET A 168 4.07 -13.69 -5.12
CA MET A 168 2.78 -13.50 -5.81
C MET A 168 2.91 -13.90 -7.28
N MET A 169 1.79 -14.33 -7.87
CA MET A 169 1.70 -14.67 -9.30
C MET A 169 0.47 -14.02 -9.93
N VAL A 170 0.59 -13.68 -11.21
CA VAL A 170 -0.53 -13.21 -12.05
C VAL A 170 -0.44 -13.85 -13.43
N THR A 171 -1.56 -14.32 -13.97
CA THR A 171 -1.63 -14.86 -15.33
C THR A 171 -1.50 -13.73 -16.34
N ALA A 172 -0.69 -13.93 -17.38
CA ALA A 172 -0.54 -12.96 -18.44
C ALA A 172 -1.76 -12.90 -19.37
N SER A 173 -1.82 -11.88 -20.22
CA SER A 173 -2.73 -11.73 -21.33
C SER A 173 -1.92 -11.56 -22.62
N PRO A 174 -1.99 -12.50 -23.58
CA PRO A 174 -2.63 -13.82 -23.46
C PRO A 174 -1.96 -14.71 -22.41
N GLY A 175 -2.76 -15.52 -21.70
CA GLY A 175 -2.27 -16.44 -20.65
C GLY A 175 -1.75 -17.77 -21.17
N SER A 176 -1.99 -18.06 -22.44
CA SER A 176 -1.42 -19.20 -23.16
C SER A 176 -1.09 -18.78 -24.59
N ILE A 177 0.04 -19.27 -25.09
CA ILE A 177 0.53 -19.02 -26.45
C ILE A 177 0.85 -20.36 -27.14
N THR A 178 0.87 -20.36 -28.48
CA THR A 178 1.21 -21.53 -29.29
C THR A 178 2.04 -21.12 -30.51
N GLY A 179 2.56 -22.11 -31.25
CA GLY A 179 3.36 -21.90 -32.45
C GLY A 179 4.81 -21.51 -32.15
N ASN A 180 5.47 -20.89 -33.14
CA ASN A 180 6.89 -20.55 -33.09
C ASN A 180 7.17 -19.07 -33.40
N PHE A 181 6.28 -18.20 -32.93
CA PHE A 181 6.46 -16.75 -33.03
C PHE A 181 6.55 -16.18 -31.63
N SER A 182 7.37 -15.14 -31.50
CA SER A 182 7.41 -14.35 -30.27
C SER A 182 6.12 -13.55 -30.14
N VAL A 183 5.48 -13.67 -28.99
CA VAL A 183 4.23 -13.00 -28.64
C VAL A 183 4.50 -12.06 -27.47
N ALA A 184 4.09 -10.80 -27.61
CA ALA A 184 4.06 -9.86 -26.50
C ALA A 184 2.90 -10.22 -25.56
N VAL A 185 3.19 -10.25 -24.27
CA VAL A 185 2.23 -10.57 -23.21
C VAL A 185 2.30 -9.49 -22.12
N SER A 186 1.20 -9.27 -21.42
CA SER A 186 1.17 -8.33 -20.30
C SER A 186 0.30 -8.80 -19.14
N ALA A 187 0.49 -8.22 -17.96
CA ALA A 187 -0.40 -8.42 -16.83
C ALA A 187 -0.59 -7.13 -16.03
N ASP A 188 -1.84 -6.74 -15.79
CA ASP A 188 -2.17 -5.57 -14.98
C ASP A 188 -2.21 -5.94 -13.49
N LEU A 189 -1.39 -5.25 -12.70
CA LEU A 189 -1.36 -5.33 -11.24
C LEU A 189 -2.28 -4.26 -10.63
N LYS A 190 -2.90 -4.61 -9.51
CA LYS A 190 -3.75 -3.74 -8.68
C LYS A 190 -3.41 -3.94 -7.21
N ASN A 191 -3.85 -3.00 -6.35
CA ASN A 191 -3.65 -3.04 -4.91
C ASN A 191 -2.17 -3.11 -4.49
N LEU A 192 -1.28 -2.54 -5.30
CA LEU A 192 0.11 -2.37 -4.91
C LEU A 192 0.20 -1.30 -3.81
N ARG A 193 1.20 -1.43 -2.94
CA ARG A 193 1.50 -0.37 -1.97
C ARG A 193 2.23 0.76 -2.70
N GLY A 194 1.76 2.00 -2.55
CA GLY A 194 2.45 3.19 -3.07
C GLY A 194 3.86 3.36 -2.50
N GLY A 195 4.74 4.02 -3.24
CA GLY A 195 6.13 4.30 -2.83
C GLY A 195 7.01 3.07 -2.61
N SER A 196 6.56 1.88 -3.04
CA SER A 196 7.19 0.59 -2.70
C SER A 196 7.90 -0.03 -3.90
N THR A 197 9.03 -0.69 -3.63
CA THR A 197 9.78 -1.44 -4.64
C THR A 197 9.18 -2.83 -4.84
N TYR A 198 9.03 -3.25 -6.08
CA TYR A 198 8.59 -4.57 -6.48
C TYR A 198 9.58 -5.17 -7.48
N HIS A 199 9.89 -6.45 -7.30
CA HIS A 199 10.59 -7.30 -8.26
C HIS A 199 9.58 -8.14 -9.04
N TYR A 200 9.88 -8.46 -10.30
CA TYR A 200 9.05 -9.32 -11.14
C TYR A 200 9.85 -10.02 -12.24
N ARG A 201 9.30 -11.13 -12.75
CA ARG A 201 9.77 -11.82 -13.95
C ARG A 201 8.66 -12.60 -14.63
N ILE A 202 8.80 -12.84 -15.93
CA ILE A 202 7.93 -13.73 -16.69
C ILE A 202 8.30 -15.21 -16.47
N VAL A 203 7.31 -16.09 -16.43
CA VAL A 203 7.47 -17.55 -16.38
C VAL A 203 6.66 -18.18 -17.50
N ALA A 204 7.30 -19.00 -18.33
CA ALA A 204 6.67 -19.74 -19.42
C ALA A 204 6.85 -21.24 -19.23
N ILE A 205 5.77 -22.02 -19.35
CA ILE A 205 5.77 -23.46 -19.08
C ILE A 205 5.11 -24.20 -20.24
N ASN A 206 5.74 -25.24 -20.75
CA ASN A 206 5.11 -26.24 -21.62
C ASN A 206 5.47 -27.67 -21.18
N ASP A 207 4.99 -28.67 -21.91
CA ASP A 207 5.19 -30.09 -21.58
C ASP A 207 6.66 -30.54 -21.57
N ILE A 208 7.59 -29.74 -22.12
CA ILE A 208 9.03 -30.03 -22.11
C ILE A 208 9.71 -29.41 -20.89
N GLY A 209 9.23 -28.26 -20.41
CA GLY A 209 9.80 -27.63 -19.22
C GLY A 209 9.42 -26.17 -19.02
N ILE A 210 10.14 -25.53 -18.09
CA ILE A 210 9.92 -24.17 -17.62
C ILE A 210 11.09 -23.29 -18.06
N THR A 211 10.78 -22.11 -18.59
CA THR A 211 11.75 -21.03 -18.81
C THR A 211 11.30 -19.79 -18.04
N VAL A 212 12.22 -19.18 -17.32
CA VAL A 212 12.00 -17.92 -16.59
C VAL A 212 12.78 -16.80 -17.25
N GLY A 213 12.20 -15.60 -17.28
CA GLY A 213 12.92 -14.38 -17.68
C GLY A 213 13.80 -13.84 -16.56
N ASP A 214 14.59 -12.82 -16.89
CA ASP A 214 15.44 -12.11 -15.94
C ASP A 214 14.60 -11.37 -14.88
N ASP A 215 15.17 -11.18 -13.68
CA ASP A 215 14.59 -10.34 -12.64
C ASP A 215 14.67 -8.86 -13.05
N MET A 216 13.53 -8.17 -12.94
CA MET A 216 13.45 -6.72 -13.08
C MET A 216 12.74 -6.12 -11.87
N SER A 217 12.94 -4.83 -11.62
CA SER A 217 12.25 -4.15 -10.51
C SER A 217 11.71 -2.79 -10.91
N PHE A 218 10.68 -2.34 -10.21
CA PHE A 218 10.09 -1.01 -10.35
C PHE A 218 9.68 -0.47 -8.98
N VAL A 219 9.52 0.86 -8.88
CA VAL A 219 9.02 1.53 -7.67
C VAL A 219 7.67 2.16 -7.99
N THR A 220 6.62 1.77 -7.28
CA THR A 220 5.31 2.43 -7.43
C THR A 220 5.42 3.91 -7.07
N LYS A 221 4.62 4.75 -7.73
CA LYS A 221 4.53 6.16 -7.34
C LYS A 221 3.90 6.25 -5.94
N GLY A 222 3.92 7.41 -5.28
CA GLY A 222 3.03 7.59 -4.13
C GLY A 222 1.55 7.61 -4.54
N ALA A 223 0.65 7.90 -3.61
CA ALA A 223 -0.79 8.00 -3.89
C ALA A 223 -1.34 9.39 -3.54
N ALA A 224 -2.56 9.71 -3.98
CA ALA A 224 -3.27 10.89 -3.48
C ALA A 224 -3.41 10.78 -1.95
N PRO A 225 -3.45 11.91 -1.22
CA PRO A 225 -3.47 11.86 0.23
C PRO A 225 -4.84 11.36 0.72
N LEU A 226 -4.91 10.65 1.84
CA LEU A 226 -6.18 10.33 2.50
C LEU A 226 -6.35 11.24 3.71
N VAL A 227 -7.56 11.73 3.92
CA VAL A 227 -7.85 12.70 4.98
C VAL A 227 -9.11 12.37 5.75
N LYS A 228 -9.20 12.86 6.98
CA LYS A 228 -10.42 12.85 7.78
C LYS A 228 -10.53 14.15 8.56
N THR A 229 -11.64 14.87 8.39
CA THR A 229 -11.99 16.01 9.26
C THR A 229 -12.39 15.45 10.63
N LEU A 230 -11.86 16.02 11.71
CA LEU A 230 -12.21 15.65 13.08
C LEU A 230 -13.06 16.75 13.71
N GLU A 231 -13.56 16.54 14.92
CA GLU A 231 -14.32 17.55 15.65
C GLU A 231 -13.46 18.76 16.01
N ALA A 232 -14.05 19.95 15.93
CA ALA A 232 -13.39 21.17 16.38
C ALA A 232 -13.27 21.17 17.91
N THR A 233 -12.18 21.73 18.42
CA THR A 233 -11.92 21.86 19.86
C THR A 233 -11.61 23.30 20.21
N LYS A 234 -11.59 23.63 21.51
CA LYS A 234 -11.28 25.00 21.99
C LYS A 234 -12.11 26.07 21.26
N THR A 235 -13.38 25.77 21.03
CA THR A 235 -14.32 26.66 20.35
C THR A 235 -14.76 27.75 21.32
N THR A 236 -14.57 29.00 20.93
CA THR A 236 -15.09 30.19 21.60
C THR A 236 -16.02 30.91 20.61
N PRO A 237 -16.65 32.03 21.01
CA PRO A 237 -17.40 32.86 20.07
C PRO A 237 -16.58 33.45 18.90
N PHE A 238 -15.26 33.51 19.03
CA PHE A 238 -14.39 34.20 18.08
C PHE A 238 -13.29 33.33 17.48
N THR A 239 -13.02 32.17 18.08
CA THR A 239 -11.95 31.27 17.65
C THR A 239 -12.35 29.81 17.76
N ALA A 240 -11.68 28.94 17.02
CA ALA A 240 -11.79 27.49 17.17
C ALA A 240 -10.52 26.80 16.67
N GLN A 241 -10.14 25.70 17.32
CA GLN A 241 -9.12 24.79 16.80
C GLN A 241 -9.80 23.76 15.89
N LEU A 242 -9.54 23.87 14.59
CA LEU A 242 -9.96 22.92 13.55
C LEU A 242 -9.00 21.74 13.54
N ASN A 243 -9.53 20.52 13.55
CA ASN A 243 -8.72 19.30 13.65
C ASN A 243 -8.96 18.38 12.46
N GLY A 244 -7.93 17.63 12.07
CA GLY A 244 -8.04 16.61 11.05
C GLY A 244 -6.84 15.67 11.07
N SER A 245 -6.93 14.58 10.32
CA SER A 245 -5.82 13.65 10.11
C SER A 245 -5.52 13.48 8.63
N VAL A 246 -4.26 13.23 8.31
CA VAL A 246 -3.77 13.14 6.94
C VAL A 246 -2.80 11.96 6.80
N LEU A 247 -2.98 11.14 5.76
CA LEU A 247 -2.03 10.12 5.32
C LEU A 247 -1.49 10.55 3.96
N ALA A 248 -0.21 10.91 3.90
CA ALA A 248 0.41 11.56 2.73
C ALA A 248 0.77 10.59 1.58
N ASN A 249 0.80 9.28 1.86
CA ASN A 249 1.13 8.23 0.90
C ASN A 249 2.44 8.48 0.12
N ASP A 250 3.51 8.82 0.86
CA ASP A 250 4.88 9.08 0.39
C ASP A 250 5.06 10.26 -0.56
N LEU A 251 4.04 11.09 -0.76
CA LEU A 251 4.17 12.36 -1.47
C LEU A 251 4.03 13.52 -0.50
N THR A 252 4.91 14.51 -0.64
CA THR A 252 4.77 15.79 0.07
C THR A 252 3.38 16.36 -0.19
N THR A 253 2.64 16.58 0.88
CA THR A 253 1.23 16.94 0.85
C THR A 253 1.02 18.25 1.63
N VAL A 254 0.45 19.25 0.95
CA VAL A 254 0.03 20.52 1.56
C VAL A 254 -1.36 20.34 2.15
N VAL A 255 -1.60 20.92 3.33
CA VAL A 255 -2.84 20.71 4.09
C VAL A 255 -3.41 22.05 4.54
N THR A 256 -4.69 22.24 4.26
CA THR A 256 -5.47 23.41 4.65
C THR A 256 -6.81 22.96 5.22
N PHE A 257 -7.52 23.88 5.86
CA PHE A 257 -8.92 23.74 6.23
C PHE A 257 -9.75 24.77 5.47
N GLU A 258 -10.88 24.35 4.93
CA GLU A 258 -11.92 25.23 4.39
C GLU A 258 -12.99 25.40 5.46
N ILE A 259 -13.39 26.63 5.76
CA ILE A 259 -14.41 26.96 6.76
C ILE A 259 -15.36 28.05 6.24
N GLY A 260 -16.63 27.98 6.64
CA GLY A 260 -17.62 29.02 6.38
C GLY A 260 -18.94 28.75 7.10
N MET A 261 -19.93 29.63 6.92
CA MET A 261 -21.27 29.47 7.54
C MET A 261 -22.16 28.46 6.80
N THR A 262 -21.70 27.95 5.66
CA THR A 262 -22.39 26.94 4.86
C THR A 262 -21.35 25.99 4.26
N THR A 263 -21.78 24.91 3.65
CA THR A 263 -20.91 23.95 2.93
C THR A 263 -20.29 24.49 1.64
N GLN A 264 -20.58 25.75 1.27
CA GLN A 264 -19.80 26.46 0.25
C GLN A 264 -18.45 26.97 0.79
N TYR A 265 -18.29 26.93 2.12
CA TYR A 265 -17.15 27.48 2.83
C TYR A 265 -16.87 28.92 2.38
N GLY A 266 -15.62 29.37 2.39
CA GLY A 266 -15.24 30.70 1.90
C GLY A 266 -13.95 31.23 2.50
N ILE A 267 -13.50 30.64 3.60
CA ILE A 267 -12.23 30.96 4.26
C ILE A 267 -11.34 29.72 4.20
N ILE A 268 -10.07 29.92 3.86
CA ILE A 268 -9.03 28.89 3.86
C ILE A 268 -8.03 29.21 4.96
N VAL A 269 -7.73 28.23 5.80
CA VAL A 269 -6.75 28.34 6.88
C VAL A 269 -5.67 27.27 6.68
N ALA A 270 -4.40 27.65 6.74
CA ALA A 270 -3.30 26.70 6.62
C ALA A 270 -3.19 25.84 7.89
N ALA A 271 -2.96 24.53 7.72
CA ALA A 271 -2.67 23.66 8.85
C ALA A 271 -1.26 23.92 9.40
N THR A 272 -1.12 23.91 10.71
CA THR A 272 0.16 24.17 11.40
C THR A 272 1.21 23.07 11.15
N GLN A 273 0.77 21.83 10.92
CA GLN A 273 1.64 20.69 10.59
C GLN A 273 1.84 20.50 9.06
N SER A 274 1.70 21.54 8.24
CA SER A 274 1.88 21.46 6.79
C SER A 274 3.25 21.97 6.33
N PRO A 275 3.92 21.34 5.32
CA PRO A 275 3.54 20.11 4.61
C PRO A 275 3.83 18.82 5.40
N VAL A 276 3.11 17.75 5.08
CA VAL A 276 3.28 16.39 5.62
C VAL A 276 3.81 15.42 4.55
N SER A 277 4.47 14.34 4.95
CA SER A 277 4.98 13.27 4.06
C SER A 277 5.06 11.92 4.77
N GLY A 278 5.28 10.84 4.02
CA GLY A 278 5.48 9.48 4.54
C GLY A 278 4.22 8.59 4.48
N THR A 279 4.31 7.41 5.12
CA THR A 279 3.27 6.36 5.06
C THR A 279 2.43 6.24 6.34
N THR A 280 2.53 7.17 7.29
CA THR A 280 1.75 7.13 8.54
C THR A 280 0.78 8.29 8.61
N SER A 281 -0.36 8.07 9.26
CA SER A 281 -1.32 9.14 9.53
C SER A 281 -0.71 10.16 10.50
N VAL A 282 -0.89 11.45 10.20
CA VAL A 282 -0.45 12.58 11.02
C VAL A 282 -1.68 13.41 11.39
N GLU A 283 -1.84 13.69 12.68
CA GLU A 283 -2.84 14.63 13.17
C GLU A 283 -2.38 16.06 12.88
N VAL A 284 -3.28 16.87 12.35
CA VAL A 284 -3.04 18.25 11.95
C VAL A 284 -4.12 19.16 12.52
N SER A 285 -3.76 20.42 12.82
CA SER A 285 -4.73 21.41 13.28
C SER A 285 -4.47 22.80 12.73
N ALA A 286 -5.50 23.64 12.75
CA ALA A 286 -5.43 25.06 12.41
C ALA A 286 -6.30 25.87 13.39
N GLU A 287 -5.90 27.11 13.68
CA GLU A 287 -6.73 28.04 14.45
C GLU A 287 -7.57 28.89 13.49
N ALA A 288 -8.89 28.75 13.58
CA ALA A 288 -9.84 29.68 12.99
C ALA A 288 -10.03 30.86 13.94
N ILE A 289 -9.99 32.08 13.41
CA ILE A 289 -10.14 33.33 14.16
C ILE A 289 -11.23 34.20 13.52
N SER A 290 -11.61 35.28 14.21
CA SER A 290 -12.63 36.23 13.74
C SER A 290 -13.97 35.55 13.42
N LEU A 291 -14.32 34.51 14.18
CA LEU A 291 -15.61 33.85 14.08
C LEU A 291 -16.73 34.78 14.56
N ILE A 292 -17.95 34.48 14.14
CA ILE A 292 -19.13 35.22 14.54
C ILE A 292 -19.82 34.44 15.66
N LYS A 293 -20.04 35.12 16.79
CA LYS A 293 -20.76 34.54 17.93
C LYS A 293 -22.11 33.96 17.51
N ASN A 294 -22.57 32.93 18.20
CA ASN A 294 -23.88 32.28 17.98
C ASN A 294 -24.10 31.79 16.54
N THR A 295 -23.01 31.52 15.81
CA THR A 295 -23.05 31.06 14.42
C THR A 295 -22.50 29.64 14.32
N THR A 296 -23.22 28.79 13.59
CA THR A 296 -22.73 27.46 13.22
C THR A 296 -21.83 27.58 11.99
N PHE A 297 -20.62 27.06 12.12
CA PHE A 297 -19.64 26.97 11.04
C PHE A 297 -19.56 25.54 10.54
N HIS A 298 -19.45 25.41 9.23
CA HIS A 298 -19.11 24.21 8.48
C HIS A 298 -17.62 24.26 8.14
N TYR A 299 -16.90 23.16 8.33
CA TYR A 299 -15.51 23.08 7.91
C TYR A 299 -15.09 21.67 7.49
N ARG A 300 -14.04 21.61 6.68
CA ARG A 300 -13.39 20.35 6.27
C ARG A 300 -11.89 20.52 6.08
N ILE A 301 -11.14 19.44 6.26
CA ILE A 301 -9.74 19.37 5.85
C ILE A 301 -9.62 19.20 4.34
N VAL A 302 -8.59 19.80 3.74
CA VAL A 302 -8.23 19.66 2.33
C VAL A 302 -6.74 19.35 2.24
N ALA A 303 -6.38 18.29 1.53
CA ALA A 303 -4.98 17.91 1.32
C ALA A 303 -4.67 17.78 -0.17
N THR A 304 -3.52 18.31 -0.59
CA THR A 304 -3.10 18.34 -1.99
C THR A 304 -1.68 17.83 -2.14
N ASN A 305 -1.47 16.91 -3.08
CA ASN A 305 -0.14 16.52 -3.54
C ASN A 305 -0.08 16.46 -5.07
N SER A 306 1.06 16.01 -5.62
CA SER A 306 1.28 15.98 -7.07
C SER A 306 0.33 15.04 -7.85
N LEU A 307 -0.44 14.19 -7.16
CA LEU A 307 -1.41 13.27 -7.77
C LEU A 307 -2.87 13.69 -7.61
N GLY A 308 -3.16 14.72 -6.81
CA GLY A 308 -4.51 15.27 -6.69
C GLY A 308 -4.81 15.95 -5.36
N VAL A 309 -6.08 16.32 -5.22
CA VAL A 309 -6.67 16.94 -4.04
C VAL A 309 -7.66 15.95 -3.41
N THR A 310 -7.64 15.83 -2.09
CA THR A 310 -8.68 15.12 -1.33
C THR A 310 -9.31 16.02 -0.29
N TYR A 311 -10.60 15.78 -0.06
CA TYR A 311 -11.45 16.56 0.83
C TYR A 311 -11.95 15.64 1.93
N GLY A 312 -11.88 16.11 3.17
CA GLY A 312 -12.53 15.43 4.28
C GLY A 312 -14.04 15.68 4.30
N ASP A 313 -14.72 14.96 5.17
CA ASP A 313 -16.15 15.16 5.42
C ASP A 313 -16.42 16.56 6.02
N ASP A 314 -17.63 17.05 5.82
CA ASP A 314 -18.12 18.27 6.46
C ASP A 314 -18.39 18.02 7.94
N VAL A 315 -17.79 18.83 8.80
CA VAL A 315 -18.03 18.85 10.25
C VAL A 315 -18.52 20.23 10.64
N THR A 316 -19.39 20.31 11.65
CA THR A 316 -19.91 21.58 12.13
C THR A 316 -19.58 21.85 13.59
N PHE A 317 -19.47 23.12 13.95
CA PHE A 317 -19.42 23.56 15.33
C PHE A 317 -20.10 24.92 15.48
N THR A 318 -20.64 25.22 16.67
CA THR A 318 -21.24 26.53 16.96
C THR A 318 -20.30 27.36 17.83
N ALA A 319 -20.02 28.59 17.39
CA ALA A 319 -19.15 29.53 18.08
C ALA A 319 -19.90 30.24 19.23
N ASN A 320 -19.98 29.57 20.38
CA ASN A 320 -20.68 30.04 21.59
C ASN A 320 -19.72 30.14 22.77
N TYR A 321 -20.12 30.89 23.79
CA TYR A 321 -19.47 30.84 25.10
C TYR A 321 -19.72 29.49 25.75
N LYS A 322 -18.74 29.01 26.52
CA LYS A 322 -18.83 27.80 27.31
C LYS A 322 -18.36 28.05 28.73
N ILE A 323 -18.96 27.33 29.67
CA ILE A 323 -18.45 27.24 31.03
C ILE A 323 -16.99 26.76 30.99
N GLY A 324 -16.12 27.48 31.70
CA GLY A 324 -14.68 27.25 31.74
C GLY A 324 -13.87 28.04 30.71
N ASP A 325 -14.49 28.74 29.76
CA ASP A 325 -13.75 29.62 28.85
C ASP A 325 -13.11 30.78 29.63
N ASN A 326 -11.84 31.10 29.32
CA ASN A 326 -11.12 32.23 29.93
C ASN A 326 -11.28 33.48 29.05
N MET A 327 -12.34 34.25 29.30
CA MET A 327 -12.75 35.42 28.52
C MET A 327 -13.24 36.52 29.48
N HIS A 328 -13.38 37.76 29.02
CA HIS A 328 -13.90 38.86 29.86
C HIS A 328 -13.13 39.07 31.18
N GLY A 329 -11.83 38.74 31.18
CA GLY A 329 -10.95 38.87 32.33
C GLY A 329 -10.94 37.70 33.31
N GLY A 330 -11.73 36.64 33.10
CA GLY A 330 -11.80 35.49 34.00
C GLY A 330 -12.40 34.22 33.38
N LEU A 331 -12.70 33.22 34.21
CA LEU A 331 -13.31 31.97 33.79
C LEU A 331 -14.84 32.06 33.89
N ILE A 332 -15.54 31.77 32.80
CA ILE A 332 -17.01 31.74 32.78
C ILE A 332 -17.49 30.58 33.66
N PHE A 333 -18.25 30.88 34.72
CA PHE A 333 -18.85 29.86 35.59
C PHE A 333 -20.39 29.86 35.55
N TYR A 334 -20.98 30.85 34.90
CA TYR A 334 -22.41 30.96 34.68
C TYR A 334 -22.69 31.65 33.36
N LEU A 335 -23.70 31.18 32.65
CA LEU A 335 -24.29 31.78 31.46
C LEU A 335 -25.80 31.88 31.69
N ASP A 336 -26.39 32.99 31.26
CA ASP A 336 -27.84 33.15 31.27
C ASP A 336 -28.53 32.27 30.20
N GLU A 337 -29.86 32.32 30.14
CA GLU A 337 -30.64 31.53 29.18
C GLU A 337 -30.34 31.86 27.72
N SER A 338 -29.84 33.08 27.44
CA SER A 338 -29.45 33.49 26.09
C SER A 338 -28.08 32.92 25.69
N GLY A 339 -27.24 32.59 26.68
CA GLY A 339 -25.84 32.24 26.47
C GLY A 339 -24.97 33.40 26.05
N GLU A 340 -25.48 34.64 26.03
CA GLU A 340 -24.74 35.84 25.62
C GLU A 340 -24.08 36.57 26.80
N HIS A 341 -24.69 36.48 27.98
CA HIS A 341 -24.24 37.12 29.21
C HIS A 341 -24.02 36.10 30.31
N GLY A 342 -23.25 36.48 31.32
CA GLY A 342 -22.94 35.57 32.39
C GLY A 342 -22.07 36.17 33.49
N LEU A 343 -21.46 35.28 34.26
CA LEU A 343 -20.51 35.64 35.30
C LEU A 343 -19.18 34.94 35.06
N VAL A 344 -18.09 35.70 35.26
CA VAL A 344 -16.73 35.18 35.27
C VAL A 344 -16.14 35.31 36.66
N CYS A 345 -15.29 34.35 37.05
CA CYS A 345 -14.49 34.44 38.25
C CYS A 345 -13.01 34.65 37.90
N THR A 346 -12.28 35.25 38.82
CA THR A 346 -10.81 35.35 38.72
C THR A 346 -10.14 33.96 38.64
N THR A 347 -8.99 33.87 37.98
CA THR A 347 -8.27 32.60 37.76
C THR A 347 -7.46 32.13 38.97
N SER A 348 -7.35 32.97 40.01
CA SER A 348 -6.69 32.65 41.28
C SER A 348 -7.45 33.25 42.47
N ASP A 349 -7.23 32.72 43.67
CA ASP A 349 -7.74 33.32 44.91
C ASP A 349 -7.13 34.71 45.11
N GLN A 350 -7.89 35.62 45.70
CA GLN A 350 -7.45 36.98 45.97
C GLN A 350 -6.76 37.05 47.34
N VAL A 351 -7.51 36.79 48.41
CA VAL A 351 -7.04 36.84 49.80
C VAL A 351 -7.77 35.82 50.67
N ASP A 352 -7.14 35.47 51.79
CA ASP A 352 -7.82 34.81 52.92
C ASP A 352 -8.13 35.90 53.96
N SER A 353 -9.41 36.15 54.23
CA SER A 353 -9.84 37.34 54.96
C SER A 353 -11.08 37.06 55.82
N PRO A 354 -11.30 37.83 56.90
CA PRO A 354 -12.63 37.98 57.50
C PRO A 354 -13.66 38.49 56.49
N TRP A 355 -14.93 38.18 56.72
CA TRP A 355 -16.01 38.50 55.79
C TRP A 355 -16.26 40.01 55.67
N GLY A 356 -16.38 40.68 56.82
CA GLY A 356 -16.81 42.08 56.93
C GLY A 356 -17.11 42.45 58.39
N CYS A 357 -17.83 43.55 58.57
CA CYS A 357 -18.28 44.04 59.88
C CYS A 357 -19.56 43.34 60.36
N ALA A 358 -19.90 43.58 61.64
CA ALA A 358 -21.12 43.07 62.24
C ALA A 358 -22.35 43.77 61.62
N ASP A 359 -23.38 42.98 61.34
CA ASP A 359 -24.68 43.37 60.79
C ASP A 359 -24.68 44.45 59.66
N VAL A 360 -24.70 43.98 58.41
CA VAL A 360 -24.72 44.83 57.22
C VAL A 360 -26.12 44.80 56.60
N ALA A 361 -26.81 45.93 56.65
CA ALA A 361 -28.12 46.07 56.02
C ALA A 361 -28.01 45.95 54.49
N GLY A 362 -28.91 45.20 53.86
CA GLY A 362 -28.95 45.02 52.39
C GLY A 362 -28.14 43.84 51.85
N ALA A 363 -27.08 43.42 52.54
CA ALA A 363 -26.17 42.35 52.09
C ALA A 363 -26.72 40.92 52.24
N GLY A 364 -28.05 40.72 52.26
CA GLY A 364 -28.67 39.40 52.48
C GLY A 364 -29.09 38.66 51.20
N GLY A 365 -28.93 39.27 50.02
CA GLY A 365 -29.35 38.68 48.75
C GLY A 365 -28.57 37.39 48.45
N LYS A 366 -29.25 36.33 48.01
CA LYS A 366 -28.61 35.02 47.72
C LYS A 366 -28.59 34.65 46.26
N THR A 367 -29.59 35.12 45.51
CA THR A 367 -29.82 34.73 44.13
C THR A 367 -28.73 35.26 43.21
N ILE A 368 -28.64 34.67 42.03
CA ILE A 368 -27.79 35.16 40.94
C ILE A 368 -28.12 36.63 40.65
N GLY A 369 -27.09 37.46 40.51
CA GLY A 369 -27.17 38.90 40.29
C GLY A 369 -27.14 39.75 41.56
N THR A 370 -27.29 39.15 42.75
CA THR A 370 -27.30 39.93 44.01
C THR A 370 -25.91 40.19 44.60
N GLY A 371 -24.87 39.48 44.14
CA GLY A 371 -23.54 39.55 44.73
C GLY A 371 -22.91 40.94 44.64
N MET A 372 -23.15 41.65 43.53
CA MET A 372 -22.63 43.00 43.30
C MET A 372 -23.22 44.00 44.31
N GLN A 373 -24.55 44.02 44.47
CA GLN A 373 -25.22 44.92 45.42
C GLN A 373 -24.83 44.59 46.86
N ASN A 374 -24.79 43.30 47.23
CA ASN A 374 -24.34 42.90 48.56
C ASN A 374 -22.91 43.39 48.84
N THR A 375 -22.00 43.24 47.88
CA THR A 375 -20.60 43.68 48.01
C THR A 375 -20.54 45.18 48.26
N LEU A 376 -21.32 45.97 47.51
CA LEU A 376 -21.42 47.42 47.70
C LEU A 376 -21.96 47.77 49.10
N ASP A 377 -22.99 47.09 49.58
CA ASP A 377 -23.57 47.34 50.90
C ASP A 377 -22.58 47.02 52.04
N ILE A 378 -21.81 45.94 51.92
CA ILE A 378 -20.72 45.58 52.85
C ILE A 378 -19.64 46.65 52.82
N VAL A 379 -19.25 47.07 51.62
CA VAL A 379 -18.23 48.10 51.40
C VAL A 379 -18.64 49.43 52.04
N LEU A 380 -19.90 49.84 51.92
CA LEU A 380 -20.37 51.10 52.49
C LEU A 380 -20.50 51.03 54.02
N SER A 381 -20.85 49.86 54.56
CA SER A 381 -21.06 49.65 56.00
C SER A 381 -19.74 49.40 56.76
N CYS A 382 -18.73 48.85 56.09
CA CYS A 382 -17.46 48.43 56.68
C CYS A 382 -16.29 49.19 56.02
N PRO A 383 -15.92 50.39 56.53
CA PRO A 383 -14.92 51.24 55.87
C PRO A 383 -13.47 50.79 56.09
N SER A 384 -13.19 49.89 57.04
CA SER A 384 -11.84 49.37 57.26
C SER A 384 -11.38 48.48 56.11
N GLU A 385 -10.07 48.49 55.84
CA GLU A 385 -9.42 47.58 54.90
C GLU A 385 -9.34 46.15 55.45
N GLY A 386 -9.07 45.18 54.57
CA GLY A 386 -8.81 43.79 54.96
C GLY A 386 -10.06 42.93 55.18
N TYR A 387 -11.16 43.23 54.48
CA TYR A 387 -12.36 42.38 54.41
C TYR A 387 -12.54 41.75 53.04
N ALA A 388 -13.24 40.62 52.98
CA ALA A 388 -13.45 39.86 51.75
C ALA A 388 -14.11 40.69 50.63
N ALA A 389 -15.20 41.41 50.94
CA ALA A 389 -15.89 42.26 49.97
C ALA A 389 -15.02 43.42 49.47
N ARG A 390 -14.21 44.02 50.36
CA ARG A 390 -13.27 45.09 50.01
C ARG A 390 -12.20 44.61 49.04
N ALA A 391 -11.64 43.43 49.30
CA ALA A 391 -10.61 42.84 48.44
C ALA A 391 -11.11 42.58 47.02
N CYS A 392 -12.39 42.21 46.84
CA CYS A 392 -12.99 42.13 45.51
C CYS A 392 -13.26 43.51 44.92
N TYR A 393 -13.85 44.44 45.69
CA TYR A 393 -14.27 45.75 45.21
C TYR A 393 -13.11 46.64 44.75
N ASP A 394 -11.97 46.58 45.45
CA ASP A 394 -10.77 47.35 45.11
C ASP A 394 -9.91 46.67 44.03
N LEU A 395 -10.30 45.47 43.57
CA LEU A 395 -9.51 44.68 42.64
C LEU A 395 -9.54 45.30 41.24
N VAL A 396 -8.36 45.54 40.69
CA VAL A 396 -8.16 45.83 39.26
C VAL A 396 -7.35 44.68 38.66
N LEU A 397 -7.99 43.89 37.80
CA LEU A 397 -7.37 42.69 37.22
C LEU A 397 -7.81 42.50 35.77
N ASN A 398 -6.85 42.16 34.90
CA ASN A 398 -7.07 41.89 33.47
C ASN A 398 -7.80 43.02 32.71
N GLY A 399 -7.63 44.27 33.17
CA GLY A 399 -8.26 45.45 32.55
C GLY A 399 -9.67 45.77 33.07
N TYR A 400 -10.14 45.09 34.12
CA TYR A 400 -11.45 45.28 34.73
C TYR A 400 -11.33 45.68 36.20
N ASP A 401 -12.23 46.56 36.65
CA ASP A 401 -12.30 47.15 37.99
C ASP A 401 -13.70 47.03 38.65
N ASP A 402 -14.58 46.21 38.06
CA ASP A 402 -15.97 45.97 38.46
C ASP A 402 -16.15 44.63 39.19
N TRP A 403 -15.11 44.17 39.88
CA TRP A 403 -15.09 42.89 40.60
C TRP A 403 -15.87 42.96 41.92
N PHE A 404 -16.55 41.86 42.28
CA PHE A 404 -17.34 41.77 43.50
C PHE A 404 -17.26 40.38 44.15
N LEU A 405 -17.72 40.28 45.40
CA LEU A 405 -17.80 39.02 46.12
C LEU A 405 -19.13 38.32 45.76
N PRO A 406 -19.11 37.07 45.26
CA PRO A 406 -20.31 36.40 44.72
C PRO A 406 -21.38 36.20 45.79
N SER A 407 -22.66 36.26 45.43
CA SER A 407 -23.75 35.81 46.30
C SER A 407 -23.65 34.31 46.58
N SER A 408 -24.42 33.82 47.55
CA SER A 408 -24.41 32.40 47.93
C SER A 408 -24.71 31.48 46.75
N ASP A 409 -25.67 31.83 45.87
CA ASP A 409 -26.02 30.98 44.73
C ASP A 409 -24.97 31.08 43.60
N GLU A 410 -24.40 32.28 43.38
CA GLU A 410 -23.29 32.46 42.43
C GLU A 410 -22.05 31.66 42.83
N LEU A 411 -21.73 31.65 44.13
CA LEU A 411 -20.61 30.89 44.67
C LEU A 411 -20.83 29.38 44.54
N SER A 412 -22.07 28.92 44.75
CA SER A 412 -22.43 27.51 44.53
C SER A 412 -22.32 27.11 43.06
N LEU A 413 -22.75 27.96 42.12
CA LEU A 413 -22.54 27.73 40.70
C LEU A 413 -21.06 27.64 40.36
N MET A 414 -20.22 28.52 40.92
CA MET A 414 -18.77 28.47 40.71
C MET A 414 -18.16 27.13 41.17
N CYS A 415 -18.60 26.61 42.32
CA CYS A 415 -18.15 25.31 42.81
C CYS A 415 -18.56 24.18 41.85
N SER A 416 -19.85 24.10 41.51
CA SER A 416 -20.37 23.03 40.64
C SER A 416 -19.83 23.07 39.22
N ASN A 417 -19.74 24.26 38.62
CA ASN A 417 -19.41 24.39 37.20
C ASN A 417 -17.90 24.43 36.94
N LEU A 418 -17.08 24.84 37.92
CA LEU A 418 -15.63 24.90 37.75
C LEU A 418 -14.87 23.92 38.64
N TYR A 419 -15.04 24.00 39.97
CA TYR A 419 -14.23 23.20 40.89
C TYR A 419 -14.46 21.69 40.71
N GLU A 420 -15.73 21.25 40.62
CA GLU A 420 -16.05 19.82 40.41
C GLU A 420 -15.49 19.28 39.08
N HIS A 421 -15.18 20.16 38.13
CA HIS A 421 -14.57 19.84 36.84
C HIS A 421 -13.05 20.10 36.79
N ASN A 422 -12.40 20.36 37.92
CA ASN A 422 -10.98 20.70 38.04
C ASN A 422 -10.56 21.95 37.24
N LEU A 423 -11.44 22.93 37.12
CA LEU A 423 -11.18 24.22 36.47
C LEU A 423 -10.98 25.33 37.52
N GLY A 424 -10.19 26.35 37.20
CA GLY A 424 -10.09 27.58 38.01
C GLY A 424 -9.15 27.58 39.22
N GLY A 425 -8.40 26.50 39.43
CA GLY A 425 -7.30 26.47 40.41
C GLY A 425 -7.78 26.70 41.86
N PHE A 426 -8.96 26.18 42.19
CA PHE A 426 -9.52 26.28 43.54
C PHE A 426 -8.91 25.24 44.48
N TYR A 427 -8.83 25.59 45.75
CA TYR A 427 -8.58 24.65 46.85
C TYR A 427 -9.89 24.14 47.44
N GLY A 428 -9.93 22.88 47.88
CA GLY A 428 -11.04 22.32 48.65
C GLY A 428 -11.12 22.93 50.06
N ASN A 429 -11.71 24.12 50.18
CA ASN A 429 -11.83 24.87 51.42
C ASN A 429 -13.11 25.74 51.39
N TYR A 430 -13.31 26.55 52.43
CA TYR A 430 -14.41 27.49 52.53
C TYR A 430 -14.11 28.76 51.74
N TYR A 431 -15.09 29.18 50.93
CA TYR A 431 -15.09 30.44 50.20
C TYR A 431 -16.21 31.33 50.71
N TRP A 432 -15.92 32.61 50.85
CA TRP A 432 -16.93 33.60 51.23
C TRP A 432 -17.91 33.88 50.10
N SER A 433 -19.20 33.91 50.45
CA SER A 433 -20.20 34.64 49.67
C SER A 433 -20.42 36.03 50.26
N SER A 434 -20.99 36.95 49.51
CA SER A 434 -21.46 38.25 49.99
C SER A 434 -22.81 38.19 50.70
N SER A 435 -23.45 37.02 50.77
CA SER A 435 -24.76 36.85 51.40
C SER A 435 -24.64 36.70 52.91
N GLN A 436 -25.07 37.72 53.66
CA GLN A 436 -25.21 37.69 55.12
C GLN A 436 -26.27 36.67 55.55
N TYR A 437 -26.00 35.94 56.64
CA TYR A 437 -26.99 35.11 57.32
C TYR A 437 -27.64 35.85 58.48
N ASP A 438 -26.83 36.40 59.38
CA ASP A 438 -27.26 37.18 60.53
C ASP A 438 -26.18 38.23 60.91
N ALA A 439 -26.36 38.86 62.07
CA ALA A 439 -25.46 39.91 62.55
C ALA A 439 -23.99 39.45 62.69
N SER A 440 -23.74 38.19 63.06
CA SER A 440 -22.40 37.66 63.35
C SER A 440 -21.89 36.62 62.35
N SER A 441 -22.76 36.11 61.46
CA SER A 441 -22.44 35.02 60.54
C SER A 441 -22.79 35.34 59.08
N SER A 442 -22.05 34.74 58.16
CA SER A 442 -22.26 34.86 56.71
C SER A 442 -22.20 33.50 56.02
N TYR A 443 -22.79 33.41 54.83
CA TYR A 443 -22.77 32.20 54.02
C TYR A 443 -21.39 32.00 53.37
N THR A 444 -20.92 30.77 53.43
CA THR A 444 -19.77 30.24 52.70
C THR A 444 -20.20 29.02 51.90
N ASN A 445 -19.44 28.69 50.85
CA ASN A 445 -19.51 27.35 50.27
C ASN A 445 -18.21 26.60 50.59
N ASN A 446 -18.32 25.39 51.13
CA ASN A 446 -17.20 24.49 51.27
C ASN A 446 -17.02 23.71 49.97
N PHE A 447 -16.02 24.10 49.19
CA PHE A 447 -15.79 23.54 47.86
C PHE A 447 -15.46 22.05 47.93
N LEU A 448 -14.84 21.55 49.02
CA LEU A 448 -14.54 20.12 49.16
C LEU A 448 -15.80 19.23 49.21
N TYR A 449 -16.91 19.76 49.73
CA TYR A 449 -18.16 19.03 49.91
C TYR A 449 -19.32 19.59 49.09
N ASN A 450 -19.07 20.61 48.27
CA ASN A 450 -20.07 21.41 47.57
C ASN A 450 -21.30 21.71 48.44
N SER A 451 -21.07 22.38 49.57
CA SER A 451 -22.11 22.63 50.57
C SER A 451 -22.09 24.06 51.06
N THR A 452 -23.25 24.72 50.98
CA THR A 452 -23.47 26.02 51.59
C THR A 452 -23.60 25.87 53.10
N VAL A 453 -22.73 26.54 53.85
CA VAL A 453 -22.74 26.56 55.32
C VAL A 453 -22.55 27.98 55.82
N THR A 454 -22.93 28.25 57.07
CA THR A 454 -22.69 29.55 57.71
C THR A 454 -21.43 29.50 58.56
N ARG A 455 -20.68 30.61 58.58
CA ARG A 455 -19.47 30.77 59.39
C ARG A 455 -19.44 32.13 60.08
N SER A 456 -18.71 32.21 61.19
CA SER A 456 -18.49 33.49 61.89
C SER A 456 -17.82 34.48 60.95
N LYS A 457 -18.31 35.73 60.90
CA LYS A 457 -17.73 36.79 60.07
C LYS A 457 -16.29 37.14 60.46
N SER A 458 -15.87 36.79 61.68
CA SER A 458 -14.49 36.94 62.16
C SER A 458 -13.55 35.82 61.70
N ASP A 459 -14.06 34.70 61.19
CA ASP A 459 -13.25 33.62 60.64
C ASP A 459 -12.59 34.07 59.33
N THR A 460 -11.45 33.47 59.00
CA THR A 460 -10.84 33.62 57.67
C THR A 460 -11.39 32.56 56.71
N ALA A 461 -11.75 32.98 55.51
CA ALA A 461 -12.08 32.09 54.40
C ALA A 461 -11.56 32.68 53.08
N ARG A 462 -11.50 31.83 52.04
CA ARG A 462 -10.96 32.19 50.73
C ARG A 462 -11.89 33.16 50.01
N VAL A 463 -11.29 34.06 49.25
CA VAL A 463 -12.01 35.05 48.45
C VAL A 463 -11.73 34.81 46.98
N ARG A 464 -12.79 34.54 46.22
CA ARG A 464 -12.76 34.54 44.76
C ARG A 464 -13.66 35.66 44.24
N ALA A 465 -13.04 36.62 43.57
CA ALA A 465 -13.76 37.73 42.96
C ALA A 465 -14.45 37.29 41.66
N VAL A 466 -15.64 37.86 41.42
CA VAL A 466 -16.45 37.63 40.21
C VAL A 466 -16.85 38.95 39.57
N ARG A 467 -17.19 38.93 38.28
CA ARG A 467 -17.80 40.07 37.57
C ARG A 467 -18.82 39.57 36.55
N ALA A 468 -19.74 40.43 36.14
CA ALA A 468 -20.69 40.16 35.07
C ALA A 468 -20.15 40.62 33.71
N PHE A 469 -20.60 39.98 32.63
CA PHE A 469 -20.26 40.37 31.25
C PHE A 469 -21.46 40.30 30.30
#